data_AF-A0A0N4VQH8-F1
#
_entry.id   AF-A0A0N4VQH8-F1
#
_cell.length_a   1.000
_cell.length_b   1.000
_cell.length_c   1.000
_cell.angle_alpha   90.00
_cell.angle_beta   90.00
_cell.angle_gamma   90.00
#
_symmetry.space_group_name_H-M   'P 1'
#
loop_
_entity.id
_entity.type
_entity.pdbx_description
1 polymer ?
#
loop_
_entity_poly.entity_id
_entity_poly.type
_entity_poly.pdbx_seq_one_letter_code
_entity_poly.pdbx_strand_id
1 'polypeptide(L)'
;MSVKTEVCCHGPGYASPQDAYLNGPREKYLFVACPHAAQTKPDRLVTIDVDPESPTYCSVVSKVVFPYIGDEVHHTGWNACSSCYNDPSAKRRYLVLPCLNSSRVYFVDTTYPTDLKLHKVGSFVLFIYLINQLII
;
A
#
# COMPACT_ATOMS: atom_id res chain seq x y z
N MET A 1 10.97 37.10 20.53
CA MET A 1 10.06 35.94 20.57
C MET A 1 9.86 35.48 19.13
N SER A 2 10.49 34.37 18.75
CA SER A 2 10.35 33.83 17.38
C SER A 2 8.98 33.17 17.27
N VAL A 3 8.18 33.63 16.31
CA VAL A 3 6.88 33.04 15.99
C VAL A 3 7.14 31.63 15.49
N LYS A 4 6.79 30.61 16.28
CA LYS A 4 6.69 29.24 15.79
C LYS A 4 5.53 29.23 14.79
N THR A 5 5.84 29.21 13.51
CA THR A 5 4.87 28.82 12.49
C THR A 5 4.50 27.37 12.78
N GLU A 6 3.29 27.13 13.28
CA GLU A 6 2.71 25.79 13.28
C GLU A 6 2.67 25.32 11.82
N VAL A 7 3.54 24.38 11.48
CA VAL A 7 3.56 23.73 10.17
C VAL A 7 2.37 22.78 10.14
N CYS A 8 1.19 23.34 9.89
CA CYS A 8 -0.01 22.56 9.70
C CYS A 8 0.06 21.87 8.33
N CYS A 9 -0.25 20.56 8.38
CA CYS A 9 -0.33 19.56 7.30
C CYS A 9 0.94 19.34 6.45
N HIS A 10 1.77 18.41 6.91
CA HIS A 10 2.72 17.70 6.05
C HIS A 10 1.97 16.58 5.31
N GLY A 11 2.49 16.15 4.16
CA GLY A 11 2.05 14.95 3.47
C GLY A 11 2.40 13.65 4.21
N PRO A 12 2.17 12.48 3.60
CA PRO A 12 2.32 11.20 4.27
C PRO A 12 3.79 10.87 4.55
N GLY A 13 4.05 10.19 5.68
CA GLY A 13 5.37 9.69 6.03
C GLY A 13 6.17 10.65 6.91
N TYR A 14 7.48 10.70 6.68
CA TYR A 14 8.46 11.35 7.57
C TYR A 14 9.47 12.16 6.77
N ALA A 15 10.02 13.23 7.36
CA ALA A 15 10.97 14.11 6.67
C ALA A 15 12.31 13.44 6.37
N SER A 16 12.68 12.44 7.18
CA SER A 16 13.95 11.74 7.09
C SER A 16 13.86 10.31 7.62
N PRO A 17 14.85 9.44 7.31
CA PRO A 17 14.95 8.12 7.92
C PRO A 17 15.05 8.14 9.45
N GLN A 18 15.75 9.14 10.02
CA GLN A 18 15.89 9.27 11.48
C GLN A 18 14.56 9.63 12.14
N ASP A 19 13.79 10.53 11.52
CA ASP A 19 12.45 10.88 11.97
C ASP A 19 11.50 9.66 11.93
N ALA A 20 11.56 8.87 10.85
CA ALA A 20 10.81 7.62 10.72
C ALA A 20 11.16 6.61 11.83
N TYR A 21 12.45 6.50 12.19
CA TYR A 21 12.91 5.59 13.24
C TYR A 21 12.47 6.02 14.64
N LEU A 22 12.59 7.32 14.94
CA LEU A 22 12.32 7.84 16.29
C LEU A 22 10.84 8.04 16.57
N ASN A 23 10.08 8.47 15.56
CA ASN A 23 8.70 8.93 15.73
C ASN A 23 7.65 8.04 15.02
N GLY A 24 8.08 7.05 14.24
CA GLY A 24 7.15 6.14 13.57
C GLY A 24 6.45 5.20 14.56
N PRO A 25 5.12 5.05 14.51
CA PRO A 25 4.43 4.10 15.36
C PRO A 25 4.80 2.67 14.95
N ARG A 26 4.72 1.75 15.90
CA ARG A 26 4.83 0.32 15.61
C ARG A 26 3.66 -0.12 14.74
N GLU A 27 3.94 -0.83 13.66
CA GLU A 27 2.90 -1.32 12.76
C GLU A 27 2.00 -2.35 13.45
N LYS A 28 0.69 -2.25 13.18
CA LYS A 28 -0.34 -3.15 13.71
C LYS A 28 -0.85 -4.16 12.67
N TYR A 29 -0.62 -3.88 11.39
CA TYR A 29 -1.09 -4.72 10.29
C TYR A 29 0.00 -4.89 9.23
N LEU A 30 0.06 -6.08 8.64
CA LEU A 30 0.88 -6.37 7.46
C LEU A 30 -0.01 -6.75 6.29
N PHE A 31 0.30 -6.21 5.12
CA PHE A 31 -0.35 -6.57 3.87
C PHE A 31 0.54 -7.52 3.07
N VAL A 32 0.06 -8.73 2.80
CA VAL A 32 0.88 -9.79 2.21
C VAL A 32 0.29 -10.24 0.88
N ALA A 33 1.06 -10.05 -0.19
CA ALA A 33 0.74 -10.58 -1.50
C ALA A 33 0.84 -12.11 -1.48
N CYS A 34 -0.19 -12.77 -1.98
CA CYS A 34 -0.32 -14.21 -1.98
C CYS A 34 -0.55 -14.70 -3.42
N PRO A 35 0.50 -14.83 -4.24
CA PRO A 35 0.39 -15.42 -5.56
C PRO A 35 0.03 -16.91 -5.45
N HIS A 36 -0.81 -17.39 -6.36
CA HIS A 36 -1.23 -18.79 -6.41
C HIS A 36 -0.35 -19.55 -7.41
N ALA A 37 0.68 -20.23 -6.91
CA ALA A 37 1.75 -20.85 -7.71
C ALA A 37 1.26 -21.78 -8.85
N ALA A 38 0.19 -22.55 -8.62
CA ALA A 38 -0.36 -23.46 -9.62
C ALA A 38 -1.20 -22.77 -10.71
N GLN A 39 -1.47 -21.47 -10.58
CA GLN A 39 -2.31 -20.68 -11.49
C GLN A 39 -3.69 -21.32 -11.78
N THR A 40 -4.23 -22.08 -10.82
CA THR A 40 -5.58 -22.67 -10.90
C THR A 40 -6.64 -21.85 -10.18
N LYS A 41 -6.22 -20.86 -9.39
CA LYS A 41 -7.07 -19.93 -8.65
C LYS A 41 -6.48 -18.53 -8.77
N PRO A 42 -7.30 -17.48 -8.58
CA PRO A 42 -6.79 -16.13 -8.54
C PRO A 42 -5.83 -15.91 -7.36
N ASP A 43 -4.93 -14.96 -7.54
CA ASP A 43 -4.10 -14.45 -6.47
C ASP A 43 -4.93 -13.66 -5.45
N ARG A 44 -4.33 -13.32 -4.32
CA ARG A 44 -5.00 -12.51 -3.29
C ARG A 44 -4.03 -11.60 -2.55
N LEU A 45 -4.57 -10.57 -1.93
CA LEU A 45 -3.90 -9.78 -0.90
C LEU A 45 -4.59 -10.07 0.44
N VAL A 46 -3.80 -10.29 1.48
CA VAL A 46 -4.32 -10.51 2.84
C VAL A 46 -3.79 -9.46 3.81
N THR A 47 -4.60 -9.12 4.81
CA THR A 47 -4.16 -8.37 5.99
C THR A 47 -3.92 -9.34 7.13
N ILE A 48 -2.73 -9.29 7.71
CA ILE A 48 -2.36 -10.02 8.93
C ILE A 48 -2.28 -9.01 10.07
N ASP A 49 -2.94 -9.32 11.18
CA ASP A 49 -2.83 -8.55 12.42
C ASP A 49 -1.55 -8.94 13.16
N VAL A 50 -0.72 -7.94 13.46
CA VAL A 50 0.58 -8.09 14.12
C VAL A 50 0.69 -7.25 15.40
N ASP A 51 -0.44 -6.75 15.90
CA ASP A 51 -0.51 -6.09 17.20
C ASP A 51 -0.56 -7.14 18.32
N PRO A 52 0.47 -7.26 19.20
CA PRO A 52 0.49 -8.26 20.26
C PRO A 52 -0.64 -8.10 21.30
N GLU A 53 -1.26 -6.92 21.37
CA GLU A 53 -2.38 -6.64 22.27
C GLU A 53 -3.74 -7.01 21.64
N SER A 54 -3.77 -7.34 20.35
CA SER A 54 -5.00 -7.67 19.64
C SER A 54 -5.48 -9.11 19.91
N PRO A 55 -6.79 -9.36 20.09
CA PRO A 55 -7.33 -10.71 20.18
C PRO A 55 -7.15 -11.52 18.88
N THR A 56 -6.87 -10.87 17.75
CA THR A 56 -6.62 -11.52 16.46
C THR A 56 -5.13 -11.53 16.06
N TYR A 57 -4.22 -11.29 17.02
CA TYR A 57 -2.78 -11.34 16.80
C TYR A 57 -2.35 -12.62 16.04
N CYS A 58 -1.45 -12.46 15.07
CA CYS A 58 -0.94 -13.52 14.19
C CYS A 58 -2.01 -14.20 13.31
N SER A 59 -3.15 -13.54 13.05
CA SER A 59 -4.23 -14.08 12.22
C SER A 59 -4.48 -13.24 10.97
N VAL A 60 -5.01 -13.88 9.92
CA VAL A 60 -5.52 -13.18 8.74
C VAL A 60 -6.87 -12.56 9.07
N VAL A 61 -6.97 -11.24 9.06
CA VAL A 61 -8.17 -10.48 9.45
C VAL A 61 -8.96 -9.94 8.27
N SER A 62 -8.35 -9.84 7.09
CA SER A 62 -9.02 -9.41 5.86
C SER A 62 -8.35 -10.01 4.63
N LYS A 63 -9.09 -10.09 3.52
CA LYS A 63 -8.54 -10.53 2.24
C LYS A 63 -9.33 -9.97 1.05
N VAL A 64 -8.60 -9.70 -0.04
CA VAL A 64 -9.18 -9.44 -1.36
C VAL A 64 -8.67 -10.53 -2.30
N VAL A 65 -9.59 -11.29 -2.88
CA VAL A 65 -9.29 -12.23 -3.97
C VAL A 65 -9.41 -11.48 -5.28
N PHE A 66 -8.38 -11.54 -6.12
CA PHE A 66 -8.38 -10.84 -7.40
C PHE A 66 -9.28 -11.52 -8.43
N PRO A 67 -9.77 -10.79 -9.45
CA PRO A 67 -10.75 -11.33 -10.39
C PRO A 67 -10.16 -12.28 -11.45
N TYR A 68 -8.85 -12.25 -11.70
CA TYR A 68 -8.22 -13.01 -12.77
C TYR A 68 -7.22 -14.06 -12.26
N ILE A 69 -7.06 -15.12 -13.04
CA ILE A 69 -6.15 -16.23 -12.76
C ILE A 69 -4.84 -16.01 -13.54
N GLY A 70 -3.71 -16.42 -12.94
CA GLY A 70 -2.40 -16.41 -13.60
C GLY A 70 -1.72 -15.04 -13.65
N ASP A 71 -2.05 -14.14 -12.71
CA ASP A 71 -1.45 -12.80 -12.64
C ASP A 71 -0.04 -12.79 -12.05
N GLU A 72 0.18 -13.58 -11.00
CA GLU A 72 1.39 -13.55 -10.18
C GLU A 72 1.69 -12.15 -9.63
N VAL A 73 0.86 -11.68 -8.69
CA VAL A 73 1.21 -10.51 -7.85
C VAL A 73 2.49 -10.79 -7.07
N HIS A 74 3.53 -9.98 -7.31
CA HIS A 74 4.87 -10.27 -6.80
C HIS A 74 5.41 -9.14 -5.90
N HIS A 75 5.65 -7.96 -6.49
CA HIS A 75 6.01 -6.76 -5.73
C HIS A 75 4.81 -5.86 -5.52
N THR A 76 4.83 -5.11 -4.41
CA THR A 76 3.77 -4.17 -4.06
C THR A 76 4.38 -2.88 -3.52
N GLY A 77 3.65 -1.77 -3.65
CA GLY A 77 4.09 -0.47 -3.17
C GLY A 77 2.91 0.43 -2.85
N TRP A 78 3.18 1.51 -2.12
CA TRP A 78 2.18 2.52 -1.79
C TRP A 78 2.01 3.53 -2.91
N ASN A 79 0.78 4.03 -3.10
CA ASN A 79 0.52 5.13 -4.05
C ASN A 79 1.19 6.46 -3.64
N ALA A 80 1.47 6.65 -2.36
CA ALA A 80 2.20 7.79 -1.82
C ALA A 80 2.97 7.38 -0.56
N CYS A 81 4.18 7.91 -0.38
CA CYS A 81 5.04 7.61 0.76
C CYS A 81 5.79 8.86 1.24
N SER A 82 6.85 8.69 2.02
CA SER A 82 7.62 9.81 2.59
C SER A 82 8.22 10.75 1.55
N SER A 83 8.35 10.34 0.28
CA SER A 83 8.74 11.26 -0.80
C SER A 83 7.73 12.39 -1.02
N CYS A 84 6.47 12.20 -0.60
CA CYS A 84 5.41 13.19 -0.64
C CYS A 84 5.31 13.99 0.67
N TYR A 85 6.31 13.97 1.56
CA TYR A 85 6.24 14.61 2.87
C TYR A 85 5.88 16.12 2.81
N ASN A 86 6.31 16.83 1.77
CA ASN A 86 5.98 18.25 1.58
C ASN A 86 4.70 18.50 0.78
N ASP A 87 3.95 17.44 0.43
CA ASP A 87 2.69 17.53 -0.33
C ASP A 87 1.49 17.10 0.54
N PRO A 88 0.77 18.05 1.15
CA PRO A 88 -0.40 17.74 1.99
C PRO A 88 -1.60 17.18 1.22
N SER A 89 -1.61 17.28 -0.11
CA SER A 89 -2.70 16.72 -0.92
C SER A 89 -2.56 15.20 -1.11
N ALA A 90 -1.33 14.68 -1.00
CA ALA A 90 -1.03 13.27 -1.12
C ALA A 90 -1.55 12.45 0.06
N LYS A 91 -2.00 11.22 -0.20
CA LYS A 91 -2.46 10.29 0.84
C LYS A 91 -1.94 8.89 0.57
N ARG A 92 -1.29 8.28 1.57
CA ARG A 92 -0.96 6.85 1.58
C ARG A 92 -2.23 6.07 1.88
N ARG A 93 -2.87 5.51 0.84
CA ARG A 93 -4.19 4.86 0.96
C ARG A 93 -4.29 3.57 0.15
N TYR A 94 -3.65 3.53 -1.01
CA TYR A 94 -3.77 2.40 -1.92
C TYR A 94 -2.46 1.62 -1.96
N LEU A 95 -2.56 0.31 -1.82
CA LEU A 95 -1.51 -0.59 -2.28
C LEU A 95 -1.67 -0.81 -3.77
N VAL A 96 -0.57 -0.64 -4.49
CA VAL A 96 -0.43 -0.86 -5.92
C VAL A 96 0.30 -2.17 -6.13
N LEU A 97 -0.34 -3.11 -6.82
CA LEU A 97 0.15 -4.47 -7.03
C LEU A 97 0.24 -4.75 -8.53
N PRO A 98 1.37 -4.46 -9.18
CA PRO A 98 1.64 -4.96 -10.52
C PRO A 98 1.74 -6.49 -10.54
N CYS A 99 1.29 -7.08 -11.63
CA CYS A 99 1.30 -8.52 -11.85
C CYS A 99 2.52 -8.88 -12.72
N LEU A 100 3.20 -9.98 -12.40
CA LEU A 100 4.41 -10.39 -13.13
C LEU A 100 4.07 -11.09 -14.45
N ASN A 101 3.03 -11.92 -14.46
CA ASN A 101 2.65 -12.74 -15.62
C ASN A 101 1.58 -12.08 -16.51
N SER A 102 1.15 -10.87 -16.14
CA SER A 102 0.20 -10.11 -16.94
C SER A 102 0.56 -8.63 -16.93
N SER A 103 -0.04 -7.85 -17.83
CA SER A 103 0.08 -6.40 -17.79
C SER A 103 -0.92 -5.74 -16.83
N ARG A 104 -1.55 -6.46 -15.88
CA ARG A 104 -2.54 -5.86 -14.96
C ARG A 104 -1.87 -5.23 -13.74
N VAL A 105 -2.52 -4.20 -13.21
CA VAL A 105 -2.14 -3.56 -11.94
C VAL A 105 -3.37 -3.43 -11.06
N TYR A 106 -3.31 -3.98 -9.85
CA TYR A 106 -4.38 -3.84 -8.87
C TYR A 106 -4.12 -2.67 -7.95
N PHE A 107 -5.17 -1.92 -7.63
CA PHE A 107 -5.18 -0.89 -6.61
C PHE A 107 -6.13 -1.34 -5.52
N VAL A 108 -5.60 -1.63 -4.33
CA VAL A 108 -6.40 -2.05 -3.17
C VAL A 108 -6.44 -0.91 -2.16
N ASP A 109 -7.63 -0.51 -1.76
CA ASP A 109 -7.86 0.48 -0.70
C ASP A 109 -7.60 -0.16 0.67
N THR A 110 -6.71 0.45 1.44
CA THR A 110 -6.31 -0.01 2.77
C THR A 110 -6.78 0.93 3.88
N THR A 111 -7.72 1.86 3.60
CA THR A 111 -8.27 2.79 4.61
C THR A 111 -8.76 2.06 5.85
N TYR A 112 -9.33 0.87 5.66
CA TYR A 112 -9.73 -0.05 6.73
C TYR A 112 -8.97 -1.36 6.56
N PRO A 113 -7.88 -1.61 7.31
CA PRO A 113 -7.06 -2.81 7.15
C PRO A 113 -7.83 -4.13 7.35
N THR A 114 -8.91 -4.09 8.14
CA THR A 114 -9.81 -5.23 8.40
C THR A 114 -10.90 -5.41 7.33
N ASP A 115 -11.06 -4.47 6.40
CA ASP A 115 -12.05 -4.48 5.31
C ASP A 115 -11.39 -4.01 4.00
N LEU A 116 -10.41 -4.77 3.51
CA LEU A 116 -9.71 -4.47 2.27
C LEU A 116 -10.69 -4.47 1.07
N LYS A 117 -10.52 -3.50 0.17
CA LYS A 117 -11.37 -3.37 -1.03
C LYS A 117 -10.55 -3.20 -2.29
N LEU A 118 -10.85 -4.02 -3.30
CA LEU A 118 -10.33 -3.78 -4.65
C LEU A 118 -10.94 -2.48 -5.18
N HIS A 119 -10.11 -1.45 -5.33
CA HIS A 119 -10.54 -0.13 -5.78
C HIS A 119 -10.56 -0.03 -7.30
N LYS A 120 -9.49 -0.50 -7.96
CA LYS A 120 -9.35 -0.41 -9.42
C LYS A 120 -8.46 -1.52 -9.96
N VAL A 121 -8.74 -1.93 -11.19
CA VAL A 121 -7.82 -2.71 -12.03
C VAL A 121 -7.37 -1.82 -13.18
N GLY A 122 -6.06 -1.70 -13.37
CA GLY A 122 -5.43 -0.95 -14.46
C GLY A 122 -4.51 -1.83 -15.30
N SER A 123 -3.80 -1.19 -16.23
CA SER A 123 -2.74 -1.83 -17.02
C SER A 123 -1.38 -1.19 -16.74
N PHE A 124 -0.33 -2.00 -16.71
CA PHE A 124 1.04 -1.62 -16.45
C PHE A 124 1.59 -0.69 -17.52
N VAL A 125 1.14 -0.85 -18.76
CA VAL A 125 1.47 0.09 -19.85
C VAL A 125 0.98 1.49 -19.47
N LEU A 126 -0.27 1.64 -19.03
CA LEU A 126 -0.78 2.93 -18.56
C LEU A 126 -0.09 3.41 -17.27
N PHE A 127 0.35 2.50 -16.42
CA PHE A 127 1.00 2.84 -15.15
C PHE A 127 2.41 3.42 -15.33
N ILE A 128 3.23 2.86 -16.23
CA ILE A 128 4.55 3.45 -16.56
C ILE A 128 4.38 4.84 -17.16
N TYR A 129 3.42 5.02 -18.07
CA TYR A 129 3.13 6.34 -18.65
C TYR A 129 2.74 7.36 -17.56
N LEU A 130 2.01 6.95 -16.52
CA LEU A 130 1.65 7.84 -15.40
C LEU A 130 2.84 8.12 -14.45
N ILE A 131 3.69 7.13 -14.16
CA ILE A 131 4.90 7.33 -13.36
C ILE A 131 5.89 8.26 -14.08
N ASN A 132 6.10 8.08 -15.38
CA ASN A 132 7.02 8.91 -16.15
C ASN A 132 6.58 10.37 -16.27
N GLN A 133 5.28 10.67 -16.10
CA GLN A 133 4.75 12.04 -16.07
C GLN A 133 4.82 12.67 -14.66
N LEU A 134 5.19 11.91 -13.63
CA LEU A 134 5.30 12.36 -12.23
C LEU A 134 6.76 12.37 -11.73
N ILE A 135 7.71 11.85 -12.51
CA ILE A 135 9.14 11.74 -12.15
C ILE A 135 10.04 12.65 -13.02
N ILE A 136 9.48 13.40 -13.99
CA ILE A 136 10.20 14.43 -14.77
C ILE A 136 9.54 15.78 -14.58
#